data_AF-A0A7S0GN22-F1
#
_entry.id   AF-A0A7S0GN22-F1
#
_cell.length_a   1.000
_cell.length_b   1.000
_cell.length_c   1.000
_cell.angle_alpha   90.00
_cell.angle_beta   90.00
_cell.angle_gamma   90.00
#
_symmetry.space_group_name_H-M   'P 1'
#
loop_
_entity.id
_entity.type
_entity.pdbx_description
1 polymer ?
#
loop_
_entity_poly.entity_id
_entity_poly.type
_entity_poly.pdbx_seq_one_letter_code
_entity_poly.pdbx_strand_id
1 'polypeptide(L)'
;LMKAKARGELKGVLGRLGDLGAIDAKYDVAVSTACGALDYVVVETTADAQACVAHLRSNNLGVATFLILEKQKALENRMREAKAAAAKEKVTRLMDLIKPADDRVAVAFYYGVRDTAVADDLDAASAIAYDGAKRRRVVTLAGQLIETAGTMSGGGAKPKGGRMRVGDAAPAAEDDAESAAAAIAEA
;
A
#
# COMPACT_ATOMS: atom_id res chain seq x y z
N LEU A 1 -4.14 13.05 14.24
CA LEU A 1 -3.27 13.57 13.17
C LEU A 1 -4.03 14.39 12.13
N MET A 2 -5.02 13.83 11.42
CA MET A 2 -5.74 14.57 10.36
C MET A 2 -6.44 15.83 10.87
N LYS A 3 -7.01 15.81 12.09
CA LYS A 3 -7.54 17.02 12.74
C LYS A 3 -6.47 18.10 12.99
N ALA A 4 -5.26 17.71 13.37
CA ALA A 4 -4.14 18.63 13.58
C ALA A 4 -3.59 19.19 12.25
N LYS A 5 -3.57 18.37 11.19
CA LYS A 5 -3.34 18.83 9.81
C LYS A 5 -4.39 19.87 9.39
N ALA A 6 -5.68 19.59 9.60
CA ALA A 6 -6.77 20.50 9.25
C ALA A 6 -6.71 21.85 10.00
N ARG A 7 -6.21 21.84 11.24
CA ARG A 7 -5.93 23.07 12.02
C ARG A 7 -4.62 23.78 11.64
N GLY A 8 -3.83 23.22 10.73
CA GLY A 8 -2.53 23.77 10.30
C GLY A 8 -1.37 23.55 11.28
N GLU A 9 -1.57 22.76 12.34
CA GLU A 9 -0.54 22.44 13.34
C GLU A 9 0.53 21.49 12.81
N LEU A 10 0.14 20.62 11.87
CA LEU A 10 1.04 19.68 11.19
C LEU A 10 1.02 19.94 9.69
N LYS A 11 2.21 19.95 9.08
CA LYS A 11 2.41 20.14 7.64
C LYS A 11 2.97 18.86 7.02
N GLY A 12 2.89 18.76 5.69
CA GLY A 12 3.47 17.63 4.94
C GLY A 12 2.79 16.27 5.18
N VAL A 13 1.63 16.21 5.84
CA VAL A 13 0.86 14.97 6.02
C VAL A 13 -0.10 14.79 4.85
N LEU A 14 0.05 13.71 4.10
CA LEU A 14 -0.86 13.40 2.99
C LEU A 14 -2.11 12.66 3.50
N GLY A 15 -1.91 11.58 4.23
CA GLY A 15 -3.01 10.77 4.78
C GLY A 15 -2.62 9.30 4.97
N ARG A 16 -3.58 8.44 5.29
CA ARG A 16 -3.37 6.99 5.35
C ARG A 16 -3.17 6.45 3.93
N LEU A 17 -2.16 5.62 3.69
CA LEU A 17 -1.83 5.14 2.34
C LEU A 17 -3.04 4.48 1.64
N GLY A 18 -3.82 3.67 2.35
CA GLY A 18 -5.02 3.03 1.82
C GLY A 18 -6.13 3.98 1.37
N ASP A 19 -6.13 5.23 1.84
CA ASP A 19 -7.08 6.27 1.40
C ASP A 19 -6.57 7.08 0.20
N LEU A 20 -5.27 7.01 -0.10
CA LEU A 20 -4.60 7.79 -1.16
C LEU A 20 -4.56 7.06 -2.52
N GLY A 21 -5.39 6.03 -2.68
CA GLY A 21 -5.52 5.29 -3.93
C GLY A 21 -6.75 4.40 -3.91
N ALA A 22 -7.12 3.92 -5.09
CA ALA A 22 -8.23 3.00 -5.27
C ALA A 22 -7.79 1.74 -6.02
N ILE A 23 -8.55 0.66 -5.82
CA ILE A 23 -8.38 -0.59 -6.56
C ILE A 23 -9.77 -1.18 -6.91
N ASP A 24 -9.83 -2.00 -7.96
CA ASP A 24 -11.05 -2.76 -8.26
C ASP A 24 -11.38 -3.75 -7.11
N ALA A 25 -12.67 -3.89 -6.82
CA ALA A 25 -13.21 -4.71 -5.73
C ALA A 25 -12.70 -6.16 -5.77
N LYS A 26 -12.47 -6.69 -6.98
CA LYS A 26 -11.92 -8.03 -7.21
C LYS A 26 -10.58 -8.24 -6.49
N TYR A 27 -9.78 -7.19 -6.33
CA TYR A 27 -8.43 -7.26 -5.80
C TYR A 27 -8.29 -6.72 -4.37
N ASP A 28 -9.41 -6.36 -3.71
CA ASP A 28 -9.38 -5.77 -2.36
C ASP A 28 -8.66 -6.68 -1.35
N VAL A 29 -9.02 -7.96 -1.30
CA VAL A 29 -8.37 -8.94 -0.43
C VAL A 29 -6.89 -9.11 -0.78
N ALA A 30 -6.56 -9.15 -2.07
CA ALA A 30 -5.19 -9.30 -2.54
C ALA A 30 -4.30 -8.12 -2.10
N VAL A 31 -4.75 -6.88 -2.28
CA VAL A 31 -3.97 -5.69 -1.88
C VAL A 31 -3.89 -5.55 -0.37
N SER A 32 -4.99 -5.80 0.34
CA SER A 32 -5.08 -5.73 1.80
C SER A 32 -4.20 -6.78 2.50
N THR A 33 -3.99 -7.93 1.84
CA THR A 33 -3.07 -8.98 2.28
C THR A 33 -1.62 -8.66 1.93
N ALA A 34 -1.34 -8.28 0.69
CA ALA A 34 0.03 -8.12 0.19
C ALA A 34 0.70 -6.82 0.68
N CYS A 35 -0.07 -5.79 1.05
CA CYS A 35 0.43 -4.48 1.44
C CYS A 35 0.15 -4.19 2.92
N GLY A 36 1.11 -4.52 3.78
CA GLY A 36 1.03 -4.13 5.20
C GLY A 36 1.07 -2.62 5.43
N ALA A 37 1.65 -1.88 4.49
CA ALA A 37 1.85 -0.42 4.57
C ALA A 37 0.59 0.41 4.33
N LEU A 38 -0.56 -0.21 3.98
CA LEU A 38 -1.80 0.53 3.73
C LEU A 38 -2.27 1.36 4.94
N ASP A 39 -1.94 0.93 6.16
CA ASP A 39 -2.29 1.68 7.38
C ASP A 39 -1.26 2.76 7.76
N TYR A 40 -0.17 2.89 6.99
CA TYR A 40 0.85 3.89 7.28
C TYR A 40 0.35 5.28 6.91
N VAL A 41 0.76 6.27 7.70
CA VAL A 41 0.51 7.69 7.37
C VAL A 41 1.63 8.18 6.46
N VAL A 42 1.28 8.60 5.25
CA VAL A 42 2.23 9.12 4.26
C VAL A 42 2.54 10.58 4.58
N VAL A 43 3.83 10.92 4.62
CA VAL A 43 4.34 12.27 4.86
C VAL A 43 5.41 12.66 3.85
N GLU A 44 5.58 13.95 3.59
CA GLU A 44 6.54 14.44 2.58
C GLU A 44 7.99 14.26 3.04
N THR A 45 8.33 14.76 4.24
CA THR A 45 9.71 14.83 4.73
C THR A 45 9.94 14.10 6.06
N THR A 46 11.22 13.89 6.39
CA THR A 46 11.63 13.36 7.71
C THR A 46 11.24 14.32 8.84
N ALA A 47 11.30 15.63 8.60
CA ALA A 47 10.91 16.63 9.59
C ALA A 47 9.40 16.56 9.91
N ASP A 48 8.57 16.38 8.88
CA ASP A 48 7.11 16.21 9.06
C ASP A 48 6.78 14.95 9.87
N ALA A 49 7.49 13.85 9.60
CA ALA A 49 7.35 12.61 10.38
C ALA A 49 7.68 12.83 11.87
N GLN A 50 8.80 13.49 12.16
CA GLN A 50 9.24 13.80 13.52
C GLN A 50 8.22 14.70 14.24
N ALA A 51 7.70 15.72 13.56
CA ALA A 51 6.65 16.58 14.09
C ALA A 51 5.38 15.80 14.42
N CYS A 52 4.97 14.86 13.54
CA CYS A 52 3.82 13.99 13.80
C CYS A 52 4.05 13.08 15.02
N VAL A 53 5.22 12.45 15.14
CA VAL A 53 5.57 11.60 16.30
C VAL A 53 5.58 12.41 17.59
N ALA A 54 6.17 13.61 17.58
CA ALA A 54 6.17 14.51 18.73
C ALA A 54 4.73 14.89 19.12
N HIS A 55 3.88 15.22 18.15
CA HIS A 55 2.48 15.53 18.38
C HIS A 55 1.71 14.36 18.98
N LEU A 56 1.88 13.13 18.47
CA LEU A 56 1.25 11.93 19.04
C LEU A 56 1.67 11.72 20.50
N ARG A 57 2.97 11.87 20.78
CA ARG A 57 3.53 11.71 22.13
C ARG A 57 3.03 12.76 23.10
N SER A 58 3.07 14.04 22.73
CA SER A 58 2.66 15.15 23.60
C SER A 58 1.17 15.12 23.95
N ASN A 59 0.35 14.48 23.11
CA ASN A 59 -1.10 14.38 23.30
C ASN A 59 -1.58 12.97 23.66
N ASN A 60 -0.67 12.01 23.87
CA ASN A 60 -0.95 10.60 24.18
C ASN A 60 -1.96 9.94 23.22
N LEU A 61 -1.76 10.12 21.91
CA LEU A 61 -2.69 9.70 20.85
C LEU A 61 -2.37 8.32 20.23
N GLY A 62 -1.63 7.48 20.95
CA GLY A 62 -1.24 6.15 20.46
C GLY A 62 -0.01 6.16 19.54
N VAL A 63 0.16 5.07 18.79
CA VAL A 63 1.32 4.81 17.94
C VAL A 63 0.88 4.73 16.48
N ALA A 64 1.60 5.40 15.59
CA ALA A 64 1.41 5.30 14.16
C ALA A 64 2.75 5.08 13.45
N THR A 65 2.71 4.43 12.29
CA THR A 65 3.87 4.28 11.41
C THR A 65 3.78 5.27 10.27
N PHE A 66 4.89 5.96 9.98
CA PHE A 66 4.95 7.00 8.95
C PHE A 66 5.80 6.55 7.76
N LEU A 67 5.27 6.70 6.55
CA LEU A 67 6.00 6.46 5.32
C LEU A 67 6.46 7.79 4.73
N ILE A 68 7.77 8.01 4.72
CA ILE A 68 8.39 9.27 4.30
C ILE A 68 8.69 9.23 2.80
N LEU A 69 7.97 10.05 2.01
CA LEU A 69 8.06 10.06 0.54
C LEU A 69 9.45 10.43 0.02
N GLU A 70 10.12 11.44 0.60
CA GLU A 70 11.47 11.82 0.16
C GLU A 70 12.48 10.67 0.25
N LYS A 71 12.26 9.69 1.13
CA LYS A 71 13.12 8.51 1.30
C LYS A 71 12.77 7.36 0.35
N GLN A 72 11.64 7.44 -0.36
CA GLN A 72 11.21 6.40 -1.31
C GLN A 72 11.63 6.70 -2.76
N LYS A 73 12.18 7.89 -3.06
CA LYS A 73 12.58 8.29 -4.42
C LYS A 73 13.46 7.26 -5.16
N ALA A 74 14.33 6.56 -4.43
CA ALA A 74 15.19 5.52 -5.01
C ALA A 74 14.40 4.35 -5.64
N LEU A 75 13.12 4.17 -5.28
CA LEU A 75 12.25 3.13 -5.82
C LEU A 75 11.58 3.53 -7.14
N GLU A 76 11.60 4.80 -7.54
CA GLU A 76 10.90 5.27 -8.75
C GLU A 76 11.43 4.60 -10.02
N ASN A 77 12.76 4.54 -10.18
CA ASN A 77 13.38 3.87 -11.33
C ASN A 77 13.05 2.39 -11.34
N ARG A 78 13.15 1.73 -10.18
CA ARG A 78 12.82 0.31 -10.04
C ARG A 78 11.36 0.02 -10.37
N MET A 79 10.44 0.89 -9.95
CA MET A 79 9.01 0.77 -10.26
C MET A 79 8.75 0.77 -11.77
N ARG A 80 9.42 1.67 -12.51
CA ARG A 80 9.32 1.80 -13.97
C ARG A 80 9.92 0.59 -14.68
N GLU A 81 11.13 0.18 -14.30
CA GLU A 81 11.80 -0.99 -14.87
C GLU A 81 10.98 -2.28 -14.66
N ALA A 82 10.47 -2.46 -13.44
CA ALA A 82 9.66 -3.62 -13.11
C ALA A 82 8.34 -3.65 -13.90
N LYS A 83 7.78 -2.49 -14.29
CA LYS A 83 6.60 -2.41 -15.16
C LYS A 83 6.89 -2.95 -16.56
N ALA A 84 8.02 -2.52 -17.14
CA ALA A 84 8.45 -2.99 -18.45
C ALA A 84 8.76 -4.50 -18.45
N ALA A 85 9.41 -5.00 -17.40
CA ALA A 85 9.70 -6.42 -17.25
C ALA A 85 8.43 -7.28 -17.14
N ALA A 86 7.47 -6.85 -16.30
CA ALA A 86 6.21 -7.56 -16.12
C ALA A 86 5.38 -7.64 -17.42
N ALA A 87 5.35 -6.55 -18.20
CA ALA A 87 4.69 -6.53 -19.51
C ALA A 87 5.30 -7.54 -20.48
N LYS A 88 6.64 -7.67 -20.51
CA LYS A 88 7.33 -8.65 -21.35
C LYS A 88 7.02 -10.09 -20.92
N GLU A 89 6.91 -10.32 -19.61
CA GLU A 89 6.63 -11.64 -19.02
C GLU A 89 5.13 -11.98 -18.98
N LYS A 90 4.25 -11.07 -19.40
CA LYS A 90 2.78 -11.19 -19.33
C LYS A 90 2.26 -11.50 -17.92
N VAL A 91 2.93 -10.94 -16.90
CA VAL A 91 2.54 -11.10 -15.49
C VAL A 91 1.81 -9.83 -15.03
N THR A 92 0.61 -9.99 -14.50
CA THR A 92 -0.15 -8.89 -13.90
C THR A 92 0.38 -8.59 -12.49
N ARG A 93 0.86 -7.36 -12.27
CA ARG A 93 1.31 -6.91 -10.93
C ARG A 93 0.22 -6.15 -10.20
N LEU A 94 0.23 -6.29 -8.88
CA LEU A 94 -0.71 -5.58 -8.01
C LEU A 94 -0.53 -4.06 -8.10
N MET A 95 0.72 -3.58 -8.24
CA MET A 95 1.01 -2.15 -8.43
C MET A 95 0.33 -1.57 -9.68
N ASP A 96 0.23 -2.35 -10.77
CA ASP A 96 -0.36 -1.89 -12.03
C ASP A 96 -1.89 -1.84 -11.99
N LEU A 97 -2.51 -2.45 -10.97
CA LEU A 97 -3.95 -2.45 -10.73
C LEU A 97 -4.38 -1.32 -9.77
N ILE A 98 -3.44 -0.78 -9.00
CA ILE A 98 -3.67 0.33 -8.09
C ILE A 98 -3.78 1.63 -8.88
N LYS A 99 -4.75 2.48 -8.52
CA LYS A 99 -4.98 3.81 -9.05
C LYS A 99 -4.65 4.85 -7.97
N PRO A 100 -3.40 5.35 -7.90
CA PRO A 100 -3.01 6.37 -6.91
C PRO A 100 -3.75 7.69 -7.14
N ALA A 101 -4.02 8.44 -6.06
CA ALA A 101 -4.59 9.78 -6.14
C ALA A 101 -3.70 10.76 -6.93
N ASP A 102 -2.38 10.64 -6.76
CA ASP A 102 -1.37 11.39 -7.50
C ASP A 102 -0.09 10.56 -7.73
N ASP A 103 0.67 10.93 -8.76
CA ASP A 103 1.89 10.21 -9.18
C ASP A 103 2.98 10.15 -8.10
N ARG A 104 3.05 11.14 -7.20
CA ARG A 104 4.02 11.18 -6.10
C ARG A 104 3.71 10.11 -5.06
N VAL A 105 2.45 9.71 -4.91
CA VAL A 105 2.04 8.64 -3.99
C VAL A 105 2.20 7.25 -4.61
N ALA A 106 2.33 7.14 -5.94
CA ALA A 106 2.54 5.85 -6.61
C ALA A 106 3.76 5.09 -6.04
N VAL A 107 4.84 5.80 -5.72
CA VAL A 107 6.05 5.20 -5.12
C VAL A 107 5.81 4.63 -3.71
N ALA A 108 4.85 5.21 -2.96
CA ALA A 108 4.46 4.72 -1.65
C ALA A 108 3.70 3.40 -1.73
N PHE A 109 2.80 3.26 -2.71
CA PHE A 109 2.19 1.97 -3.01
C PHE A 109 3.23 0.95 -3.45
N TYR A 110 4.15 1.34 -4.35
CA TYR A 110 5.21 0.45 -4.80
C TYR A 110 6.13 0.02 -3.66
N TYR A 111 6.41 0.87 -2.67
CA TYR A 111 7.12 0.45 -1.45
C TYR A 111 6.43 -0.74 -0.77
N GLY A 112 5.10 -0.70 -0.62
CA GLY A 112 4.33 -1.74 0.06
C GLY A 112 4.13 -3.02 -0.76
N VAL A 113 3.81 -2.90 -2.06
CA VAL A 113 3.49 -4.07 -2.90
C VAL A 113 4.68 -4.58 -3.72
N ARG A 114 5.71 -3.78 -3.97
CA ARG A 114 6.88 -4.15 -4.79
C ARG A 114 6.46 -4.79 -6.12
N ASP A 115 7.16 -5.86 -6.51
CA ASP A 115 6.97 -6.58 -7.76
C ASP A 115 5.95 -7.74 -7.60
N THR A 116 4.97 -7.59 -6.69
CA THR A 116 4.00 -8.65 -6.37
C THR A 116 3.07 -8.93 -7.55
N ALA A 117 3.07 -10.17 -8.03
CA ALA A 117 2.13 -10.67 -9.02
C ALA A 117 0.80 -11.05 -8.37
N VAL A 118 -0.27 -11.04 -9.16
CA VAL A 118 -1.60 -11.49 -8.75
C VAL A 118 -1.96 -12.77 -9.49
N ALA A 119 -2.51 -13.74 -8.77
CA ALA A 119 -3.02 -15.00 -9.30
C ALA A 119 -4.47 -15.23 -8.85
N ASP A 120 -5.21 -16.06 -9.58
CA ASP A 120 -6.59 -16.38 -9.21
C ASP A 120 -6.63 -17.32 -7.99
N ASP A 121 -5.75 -18.34 -7.95
CA ASP A 121 -5.68 -19.35 -6.89
C ASP A 121 -4.23 -19.74 -6.56
N LEU A 122 -4.07 -20.67 -5.60
CA LEU A 122 -2.77 -21.10 -5.08
C LEU A 122 -1.95 -21.90 -6.09
N ASP A 123 -2.60 -22.67 -6.98
CA ASP A 123 -1.92 -23.47 -7.99
C ASP A 123 -1.31 -22.55 -9.05
N ALA A 124 -2.10 -21.58 -9.54
CA ALA A 124 -1.62 -20.52 -10.41
C ALA A 124 -0.53 -19.67 -9.74
N ALA A 125 -0.69 -19.35 -8.45
CA ALA A 125 0.33 -18.61 -7.70
C ALA A 125 1.65 -19.37 -7.61
N SER A 126 1.60 -20.68 -7.35
CA SER A 126 2.78 -21.53 -7.25
C SER A 126 3.50 -21.65 -8.59
N ALA A 127 2.76 -21.80 -9.69
CA ALA A 127 3.33 -21.77 -11.04
C ALA A 127 4.05 -20.43 -11.30
N ILE A 128 3.40 -19.29 -11.03
CA ILE A 128 4.02 -17.97 -11.25
C ILE A 128 5.24 -17.74 -10.35
N ALA A 129 5.20 -18.24 -9.11
CA ALA A 129 6.25 -18.07 -8.11
C ALA A 129 7.51 -18.90 -8.41
N TYR A 130 7.35 -20.11 -8.96
CA TYR A 130 8.42 -21.11 -9.07
C TYR A 130 8.81 -21.52 -10.49
N ASP A 131 7.94 -21.39 -11.50
CA ASP A 131 8.16 -21.91 -12.86
C ASP A 131 9.11 -21.05 -13.73
N GLY A 132 9.74 -20.04 -13.12
CA GLY A 132 10.67 -19.12 -13.79
C GLY A 132 12.08 -19.19 -13.23
N ALA A 133 13.05 -18.68 -13.99
CA ALA A 133 14.44 -18.51 -13.53
C ALA A 133 14.57 -17.56 -12.31
N LYS A 134 13.53 -16.77 -12.03
CA LYS A 134 13.47 -15.82 -10.94
C LYS A 134 12.25 -16.10 -10.07
N ARG A 135 12.46 -16.25 -8.76
CA ARG A 135 11.38 -16.32 -7.77
C ARG A 135 10.57 -15.02 -7.75
N ARG A 136 9.25 -15.14 -7.73
CA ARG A 136 8.33 -14.00 -7.64
C ARG A 136 7.55 -14.03 -6.33
N ARG A 137 7.22 -12.84 -5.83
CA ARG A 137 6.21 -12.67 -4.77
C ARG A 137 4.85 -12.69 -5.43
N VAL A 138 3.93 -13.51 -4.95
CA VAL A 138 2.61 -13.71 -5.60
C VAL A 138 1.52 -13.73 -4.54
N VAL A 139 0.44 -13.00 -4.78
CA VAL A 139 -0.76 -13.00 -3.94
C VAL A 139 -1.95 -13.53 -4.74
N THR A 140 -2.79 -14.35 -4.11
CA THR A 140 -4.03 -14.84 -4.73
C THR A 140 -5.19 -13.87 -4.46
N LEU A 141 -6.27 -13.98 -5.23
CA LEU A 141 -7.52 -13.24 -4.96
C LEU A 141 -8.12 -13.57 -3.59
N ALA A 142 -7.86 -14.78 -3.08
CA ALA A 142 -8.29 -15.22 -1.76
C ALA A 142 -7.35 -14.77 -0.62
N GLY A 143 -6.21 -14.13 -0.92
CA GLY A 143 -5.28 -13.62 0.10
C GLY A 143 -4.28 -14.66 0.60
N GLN A 144 -3.95 -15.68 -0.19
CA GLN A 144 -2.74 -16.48 0.05
C GLN A 144 -1.54 -15.73 -0.55
N LEU A 145 -0.40 -15.76 0.14
CA LEU A 145 0.79 -15.01 -0.23
C LEU A 145 2.01 -15.94 -0.27
N ILE A 146 2.73 -15.93 -1.38
CA ILE A 146 4.03 -16.59 -1.55
C ILE A 146 5.10 -15.50 -1.62
N GLU A 147 6.09 -15.56 -0.75
CA GLU A 147 7.20 -14.61 -0.68
C GLU A 147 8.45 -15.15 -1.38
N THR A 148 9.27 -14.24 -1.93
CA THR A 148 10.55 -14.62 -2.57
C THR A 148 11.55 -15.22 -1.58
N ALA A 149 11.41 -14.91 -0.29
CA ALA A 149 12.18 -15.49 0.80
C ALA A 149 11.90 -16.99 1.02
N GLY A 150 10.90 -17.57 0.33
CA GLY A 150 10.51 -18.98 0.48
C GLY A 150 9.49 -19.21 1.58
N THR A 151 8.84 -18.16 2.08
CA THR A 151 7.71 -18.28 3.00
C THR A 151 6.39 -18.25 2.24
N MET A 152 5.37 -18.90 2.80
CA MET A 152 4.03 -18.93 2.27
C MET A 152 3.04 -18.70 3.42
N SER A 153 2.01 -17.88 3.20
CA SER A 153 0.95 -17.58 4.15
C SER A 153 -0.41 -17.88 3.54
N GLY A 154 -1.28 -18.55 4.28
CA GLY A 154 -2.65 -18.89 3.88
C GLY A 154 -3.35 -19.61 5.03
N GLY A 155 -4.68 -19.49 5.12
CA GLY A 155 -5.48 -20.10 6.18
C GLY A 155 -6.98 -19.85 6.01
N GLY A 156 -7.79 -20.37 6.94
CA GLY A 156 -9.26 -20.31 6.88
C GLY A 156 -9.92 -19.16 7.66
N ALA A 157 -9.13 -18.21 8.16
CA ALA A 157 -9.69 -17.01 8.81
C ALA A 157 -10.37 -16.09 7.79
N LYS A 158 -11.22 -15.18 8.26
CA LYS A 158 -11.89 -14.19 7.38
C LYS A 158 -10.85 -13.45 6.52
N PRO A 159 -11.09 -13.30 5.21
CA PRO A 159 -10.18 -12.56 4.33
C PRO A 159 -9.91 -11.15 4.88
N LYS A 160 -8.65 -10.71 4.79
CA LYS A 160 -8.26 -9.34 5.14
C LYS A 160 -8.64 -8.44 3.96
N GLY A 161 -9.86 -7.91 3.95
CA GLY A 161 -10.33 -6.91 2.98
C GLY A 161 -10.53 -5.53 3.63
N GLY A 162 -10.78 -4.51 2.82
CA GLY A 162 -11.20 -3.18 3.25
C GLY A 162 -10.08 -2.25 3.73
N ARG A 163 -8.81 -2.57 3.51
CA ARG A 163 -7.68 -1.68 3.91
C ARG A 163 -7.37 -0.61 2.87
N MET A 164 -7.91 -0.75 1.66
CA MET A 164 -7.79 0.21 0.57
C MET A 164 -9.17 0.61 0.05
N ARG A 165 -9.31 1.81 -0.50
CA ARG A 165 -10.56 2.21 -1.14
C ARG A 165 -10.82 1.34 -2.37
N VAL A 166 -12.06 0.94 -2.53
CA VAL A 166 -12.54 0.20 -3.70
C VAL A 166 -13.20 1.17 -4.68
N GLY A 167 -12.80 1.13 -5.94
CA GLY A 167 -13.39 1.98 -6.97
C GLY A 167 -12.66 1.98 -8.31
N ASP A 168 -13.35 2.46 -9.33
CA ASP A 168 -12.85 2.48 -10.71
C ASP A 168 -12.02 3.71 -11.06
N ALA A 169 -11.99 4.72 -10.19
CA ALA A 169 -11.22 5.95 -10.38
C ALA A 169 -10.31 6.21 -9.17
N ALA A 170 -9.21 6.92 -9.42
CA ALA A 170 -8.37 7.44 -8.35
C ALA A 170 -9.18 8.39 -7.45
N PRO A 171 -8.97 8.39 -6.12
CA PRO A 171 -9.66 9.33 -5.24
C PRO A 171 -9.18 10.76 -5.53
N ALA A 172 -10.06 11.75 -5.31
CA ALA A 172 -9.68 13.16 -5.41
C ALA A 172 -8.58 13.48 -4.39
N ALA A 173 -7.58 14.26 -4.79
CA ALA A 173 -6.40 14.54 -3.97
C ALA A 173 -6.69 15.41 -2.71
N GLU A 174 -7.88 16.00 -2.61
CA GLU A 174 -8.21 17.03 -1.60
C GLU A 174 -9.31 16.64 -0.60
N ASP A 175 -10.17 15.67 -0.93
CA ASP A 175 -11.24 15.25 -0.04
C ASP A 175 -10.79 14.07 0.81
N ASP A 176 -11.16 14.07 2.09
CA ASP A 176 -10.99 12.98 3.09
C ASP A 176 -10.00 13.19 4.24
N ALA A 177 -9.83 14.44 4.68
CA ALA A 177 -9.38 14.69 6.05
C ALA A 177 -10.31 14.07 7.12
N GLU A 178 -11.57 13.76 6.75
CA GLU A 178 -12.61 13.28 7.66
C GLU A 178 -12.68 11.74 7.77
N SER A 179 -12.51 10.99 6.67
CA SER A 179 -12.55 9.51 6.65
C SER A 179 -11.35 8.87 7.39
N ALA A 180 -10.15 9.44 7.26
CA ALA A 180 -8.93 8.91 7.87
C ALA A 180 -8.88 9.04 9.41
N ALA A 181 -9.74 9.86 10.02
CA ALA A 181 -9.77 10.06 11.47
C ALA A 181 -10.46 8.91 12.23
N ALA A 182 -11.37 8.17 11.59
CA ALA A 182 -12.11 7.08 12.22
C ALA A 182 -11.30 5.78 12.30
N ALA A 183 -10.52 5.45 11.26
CA ALA A 183 -9.82 4.16 11.19
C ALA A 183 -8.59 4.04 12.12
N ILE A 184 -7.98 5.16 12.53
CA ILE A 184 -6.76 5.15 13.37
C ILE A 184 -7.12 5.10 14.87
N ALA A 185 -8.38 5.33 15.25
CA ALA A 185 -8.83 5.31 16.63
C ALA A 185 -9.32 3.94 17.12
N GLU A 186 -9.50 2.96 16.22
CA GLU A 186 -10.10 1.65 16.53
C GLU A 186 -9.16 0.44 16.37
N ALA A 187 -7.84 0.66 16.21
CA ALA A 187 -6.83 -0.40 16.20
C ALA A 187 -5.87 -0.27 17.40
#